data_AF-A0A3D1H9U7-F1
#
_entry.id   AF-A0A3D1H9U7-F1
#
_cell.length_a   1.000
_cell.length_b   1.000
_cell.length_c   1.000
_cell.angle_alpha   90.00
_cell.angle_beta   90.00
_cell.angle_gamma   90.00
#
_symmetry.space_group_name_H-M   'P 1'
#
loop_
_entity.id
_entity.type
_entity.pdbx_description
1 polymer ?
#
loop_
_entity_poly.entity_id
_entity_poly.type
_entity_poly.pdbx_seq_one_letter_code
_entity_poly.pdbx_strand_id
1 'polypeptide(L)'
;MKPFLVEEGISNEMLSGIEQHGYYIHRDIINITDAAALRALMEIRYDQDQFKKAGIGKGVSFSINEEIRKDSILWIEETSSSPILASYSSHIHGLISLLNRHFFLP
;
A
#
# COMPACT_ATOMS: atom_id res chain seq x y z
N MET A 1 21.97 0.98 -4.96
CA MET A 1 20.72 1.21 -4.23
C MET A 1 20.12 -0.16 -3.96
N LYS A 2 20.04 -0.61 -2.71
CA LYS A 2 19.47 -1.92 -2.39
C LYS A 2 17.95 -1.86 -2.66
N PRO A 3 17.37 -2.80 -3.42
CA PRO A 3 15.92 -2.85 -3.60
C PRO A 3 15.20 -3.13 -2.28
N PHE A 4 13.92 -2.77 -2.22
CA PHE A 4 12.91 -2.92 -1.14
C PHE A 4 12.65 -4.38 -0.70
N LEU A 5 13.61 -5.27 -0.90
CA LEU A 5 13.42 -6.68 -0.60
C LEU A 5 13.23 -6.82 0.89
N VAL A 6 12.14 -7.50 1.22
CA VAL A 6 11.86 -8.11 2.50
C VAL A 6 13.02 -9.09 2.79
N GLU A 7 14.19 -8.57 3.23
CA GLU A 7 15.27 -9.40 3.77
C GLU A 7 14.82 -9.98 5.14
N GLU A 8 13.94 -9.25 5.85
CA GLU A 8 13.27 -9.72 7.05
C GLU A 8 11.85 -10.15 6.69
N GLY A 9 11.62 -11.46 6.52
CA GLY A 9 10.31 -12.05 6.23
C GLY A 9 9.20 -11.65 7.21
N ILE A 10 8.02 -12.25 7.05
CA ILE A 10 6.94 -12.05 8.02
C ILE A 10 7.41 -12.54 9.41
N SER A 11 7.28 -11.70 10.43
CA SER A 11 7.62 -12.07 11.80
C SER A 11 6.53 -12.95 12.44
N ASN A 12 6.92 -13.79 13.41
CA ASN A 12 5.95 -14.62 14.14
C ASN A 12 4.93 -13.77 14.91
N GLU A 13 5.32 -12.58 15.36
CA GLU A 13 4.43 -11.62 16.01
C GLU A 13 3.39 -11.07 15.03
N MET A 14 3.76 -10.81 13.77
CA MET A 14 2.81 -10.41 12.74
C MET A 14 1.79 -11.51 12.48
N LEU A 15 2.26 -12.75 12.28
CA LEU A 15 1.37 -13.90 12.04
C LEU A 15 0.42 -14.11 13.21
N SER A 16 0.95 -14.19 14.43
CA SER A 16 0.14 -14.37 15.65
C SER A 16 -0.83 -13.21 15.85
N GLY A 17 -0.42 -11.97 15.55
CA GLY A 17 -1.26 -10.79 15.62
C GLY A 17 -2.46 -10.89 14.68
N ILE A 18 -2.22 -11.23 13.43
CA ILE A 18 -3.28 -11.42 12.42
C ILE A 18 -4.20 -12.59 12.79
N GLU A 19 -3.65 -13.73 13.22
CA GLU A 19 -4.43 -14.92 13.62
C GLU A 19 -5.36 -14.64 14.79
N GLN A 20 -4.85 -13.99 15.83
CA GLN A 20 -5.56 -13.82 17.09
C GLN A 20 -6.46 -12.59 17.10
N HIS A 21 -6.09 -11.53 16.37
CA HIS A 21 -6.76 -10.23 16.45
C HIS A 21 -7.32 -9.74 15.11
N GLY A 22 -6.97 -10.37 13.99
CA GLY A 22 -7.38 -9.96 12.64
C GLY A 22 -6.58 -8.78 12.07
N TYR A 23 -5.57 -8.25 12.78
CA TYR A 23 -4.70 -7.18 12.31
C TYR A 23 -3.33 -7.20 13.01
N TYR A 24 -2.36 -6.52 12.40
CA TYR A 24 -1.04 -6.26 13.01
C TYR A 24 -0.52 -4.89 12.58
N ILE A 25 0.20 -4.20 13.47
CA ILE A 25 0.80 -2.89 13.21
C ILE A 25 2.32 -3.04 13.21
N HIS A 26 2.94 -2.91 12.03
CA HIS A 26 4.39 -2.87 11.90
C HIS A 26 4.86 -1.42 11.82
N ARG A 27 5.73 -1.00 12.74
CA ARG A 27 6.37 0.33 12.68
C ARG A 27 7.52 0.28 11.68
N ASP A 28 7.72 1.37 10.95
CA ASP A 28 8.90 1.56 10.09
C ASP A 28 9.11 0.46 9.04
N ILE A 29 8.03 -0.20 8.59
CA ILE A 29 8.08 -1.22 7.53
C ILE A 29 8.60 -0.64 6.20
N ILE A 30 8.44 0.67 6.02
CA ILE A 30 9.08 1.46 4.98
C ILE A 30 10.11 2.36 5.67
N ASN A 31 11.37 2.29 5.24
CA ASN A 31 12.40 3.16 5.79
C ASN A 31 12.11 4.63 5.46
N ILE A 32 12.68 5.53 6.26
CA ILE A 32 12.39 6.97 6.18
C ILE A 32 12.75 7.58 4.81
N THR A 33 13.79 7.10 4.15
CA THR A 33 14.25 7.61 2.85
C THR A 33 13.23 7.28 1.76
N ASP A 34 12.76 6.04 1.70
CA ASP A 34 11.77 5.59 0.72
C ASP A 34 10.40 6.20 1.00
N ALA A 35 10.02 6.33 2.27
CA ALA A 35 8.80 7.03 2.67
C ALA A 35 8.82 8.51 2.21
N ALA A 36 9.95 9.20 2.37
CA ALA A 36 10.13 10.57 1.89
C ALA A 36 10.06 10.65 0.36
N ALA A 37 10.65 9.69 -0.36
CA ALA A 37 10.59 9.63 -1.83
C ALA A 37 9.17 9.39 -2.36
N LEU A 38 8.40 8.49 -1.72
CA LEU A 38 6.99 8.26 -2.03
C LEU A 38 6.18 9.55 -1.81
N ARG A 39 6.38 10.22 -0.68
CA ARG A 39 5.71 11.48 -0.33
C ARG A 39 5.99 12.56 -1.38
N ALA A 40 7.26 12.79 -1.72
CA ALA A 40 7.65 13.79 -2.71
C ALA A 40 7.02 13.51 -4.09
N LEU A 41 6.95 12.24 -4.49
CA LEU A 41 6.27 11.85 -5.73
C LEU A 41 4.77 12.13 -5.67
N MET A 42 4.11 11.85 -4.55
CA MET A 42 2.68 12.14 -4.40
C MET A 42 2.39 13.64 -4.39
N GLU A 43 3.26 14.45 -3.77
CA GLU A 43 3.16 15.92 -3.81
C GLU A 43 3.20 16.45 -5.24
N ILE A 44 4.17 16.00 -6.05
CA ILE A 44 4.26 16.38 -7.47
C ILE A 44 2.97 16.03 -8.23
N ARG A 45 2.40 14.85 -7.98
CA ARG A 45 1.16 14.42 -8.66
C ARG A 45 -0.08 15.14 -8.17
N TYR A 46 -0.09 15.51 -6.90
CA TYR A 46 -1.14 16.34 -6.33
C TYR A 46 -1.13 17.73 -6.94
N ASP A 47 0.04 18.36 -7.06
CA ASP A 47 0.23 19.67 -7.70
C ASP A 47 -0.10 19.66 -9.21
N GLN A 48 -0.10 18.47 -9.82
CA GLN A 48 -0.51 18.24 -11.21
C GLN A 48 -2.00 17.88 -11.36
N ASP A 49 -2.82 18.09 -10.32
CA ASP A 49 -4.27 17.80 -10.30
C ASP A 49 -4.62 16.35 -10.68
N GLN A 50 -3.73 15.38 -10.39
CA GLN A 50 -3.97 13.98 -10.76
C GLN A 50 -4.88 13.24 -9.77
N PHE A 51 -5.06 13.78 -8.57
CA PHE A 51 -5.90 13.19 -7.53
C PHE A 51 -7.38 13.45 -7.80
N LYS A 52 -8.23 12.45 -7.52
CA LYS A 52 -9.68 12.54 -7.68
C LYS A 52 -10.39 12.33 -6.36
N LYS A 53 -11.53 12.99 -6.18
CA LYS A 53 -12.41 12.75 -5.04
C LYS A 53 -12.79 11.28 -4.95
N ALA A 54 -12.60 10.70 -3.78
CA ALA A 54 -12.81 9.29 -3.60
C ALA A 54 -14.30 8.95 -3.51
N GLY A 55 -14.73 7.96 -4.28
CA GLY A 55 -16.12 7.48 -4.26
C GLY A 55 -16.34 6.32 -3.30
N ILE A 56 -17.62 5.98 -3.14
CA ILE A 56 -18.13 4.81 -2.40
C ILE A 56 -19.00 3.96 -3.32
N GLY A 57 -19.17 2.68 -2.99
CA GLY A 57 -19.94 1.74 -3.82
C GLY A 57 -19.16 1.17 -5.01
N LYS A 58 -19.82 0.33 -5.82
CA LYS A 58 -19.23 -0.32 -7.00
C LYS A 58 -20.20 -0.27 -8.18
N GLY A 59 -19.68 -0.21 -9.40
CA GLY A 59 -20.49 -0.21 -10.62
C GLY A 59 -21.54 0.90 -10.62
N VAL A 60 -22.82 0.55 -10.83
CA VAL A 60 -23.93 1.50 -10.87
C VAL A 60 -24.22 2.21 -9.55
N SER A 61 -23.75 1.66 -8.42
CA SER A 61 -23.92 2.28 -7.10
C SER A 61 -22.77 3.23 -6.74
N PHE A 62 -21.82 3.45 -7.65
CA PHE A 62 -20.70 4.34 -7.40
C PHE A 62 -21.18 5.77 -7.25
N SER A 63 -20.82 6.42 -6.14
CA SER A 63 -21.12 7.83 -5.90
C SER A 63 -19.99 8.52 -5.15
N ILE A 64 -19.88 9.84 -5.34
CA ILE A 64 -19.02 10.69 -4.53
C ILE A 64 -19.91 11.26 -3.43
N ASN A 65 -19.66 10.84 -2.18
CA ASN A 65 -20.40 11.29 -1.01
C ASN A 65 -19.43 11.77 0.07
N GLU A 66 -19.28 13.10 0.15
CA GLU A 66 -18.36 13.74 1.09
C GLU A 66 -18.81 13.61 2.55
N GLU A 67 -20.07 13.25 2.84
CA GLU A 67 -20.50 12.94 4.21
C GLU A 67 -19.97 11.58 4.70
N ILE A 68 -19.51 10.71 3.78
CA ILE A 68 -18.92 9.41 4.12
C ILE A 68 -17.40 9.44 4.04
N ARG A 69 -16.83 10.05 2.99
CA ARG A 69 -15.37 10.20 2.85
C ARG A 69 -15.00 11.46 2.08
N LYS A 70 -14.02 12.21 2.59
CA LYS A 70 -13.63 13.55 2.08
C LYS A 70 -12.25 13.55 1.41
N ASP A 71 -11.57 12.41 1.40
CA ASP A 71 -10.24 12.25 0.86
C ASP A 71 -10.23 12.28 -0.67
N SER A 72 -9.07 12.67 -1.21
CA SER A 72 -8.75 12.52 -2.63
C SER A 72 -7.76 11.37 -2.78
N ILE A 73 -7.95 10.55 -3.81
CA ILE A 73 -7.11 9.38 -4.08
C ILE A 73 -6.54 9.45 -5.49
N LEU A 74 -5.41 8.79 -5.66
CA LEU A 74 -4.83 8.46 -6.96
C LEU A 74 -4.53 6.96 -6.95
N TRP A 75 -5.08 6.24 -7.93
CA TRP A 75 -4.67 4.85 -8.16
C TRP A 75 -3.25 4.83 -8.69
N ILE A 76 -2.41 3.99 -8.07
CA ILE A 76 -1.04 3.76 -8.51
C ILE A 76 -1.07 2.58 -9.48
N GLU A 77 -0.54 2.78 -10.68
CA GLU A 77 -0.40 1.71 -11.68
C GLU A 77 0.58 0.64 -11.19
N GLU A 78 0.21 -0.63 -11.36
CA GLU A 78 1.04 -1.79 -10.97
C GLU A 78 2.38 -1.79 -11.73
N THR A 79 2.33 -1.43 -13.01
CA THR A 79 3.51 -1.16 -13.85
C THR A 79 3.75 0.34 -13.93
N SER A 80 4.55 0.86 -13.01
CA SER A 80 4.96 2.26 -13.00
C SER A 80 6.41 2.42 -13.48
N SER A 81 6.67 3.39 -14.36
CA SER A 81 8.03 3.80 -14.71
C SER A 81 8.78 4.47 -13.56
N SER A 82 8.06 4.91 -12.52
CA SER A 82 8.66 5.45 -11.30
C SER A 82 9.32 4.33 -10.48
N PRO A 83 10.65 4.38 -10.24
CA PRO A 83 11.36 3.34 -9.50
C PRO A 83 10.85 3.16 -8.07
N ILE A 84 10.48 4.24 -7.38
CA ILE A 84 10.00 4.16 -6.00
C ILE A 84 8.64 3.46 -5.90
N LEU A 85 7.75 3.66 -6.88
CA LEU A 85 6.48 2.94 -6.93
C LEU A 85 6.65 1.47 -7.28
N ALA A 86 7.55 1.16 -8.21
CA ALA A 86 7.87 -0.22 -8.53
C ALA A 86 8.45 -0.95 -7.30
N SER A 87 9.30 -0.26 -6.53
CA SER A 87 9.84 -0.71 -5.24
C SER A 87 8.72 -1.02 -4.23
N TYR A 88 7.82 -0.05 -4.01
CA TYR A 88 6.68 -0.19 -3.09
C TYR A 88 5.73 -1.32 -3.51
N SER A 89 5.38 -1.38 -4.80
CA SER A 89 4.52 -2.42 -5.36
C SER A 89 5.13 -3.81 -5.12
N SER A 90 6.40 -4.01 -5.48
CA SER A 90 7.12 -5.27 -5.26
C SER A 90 7.10 -5.72 -3.79
N HIS A 91 7.27 -4.78 -2.85
CA HIS A 91 7.19 -5.06 -1.43
C HIS A 91 5.81 -5.54 -0.97
N ILE A 92 4.75 -4.83 -1.36
CA ILE A 92 3.38 -5.20 -1.00
C ILE A 92 3.02 -6.56 -1.60
N HIS A 93 3.36 -6.82 -2.87
CA HIS A 93 3.13 -8.13 -3.50
C HIS A 93 3.95 -9.25 -2.85
N GLY A 94 5.18 -8.97 -2.41
CA GLY A 94 6.00 -9.90 -1.63
C GLY A 94 5.33 -10.26 -0.29
N LEU A 95 4.85 -9.26 0.45
CA LEU A 95 4.14 -9.45 1.71
C LEU A 95 2.86 -10.27 1.52
N ILE A 96 2.02 -9.91 0.53
CA ILE A 96 0.80 -10.67 0.19
C ILE A 96 1.14 -12.12 -0.14
N SER A 97 2.19 -12.37 -0.92
CA SER A 97 2.60 -13.73 -1.30
C SER A 97 3.03 -14.57 -0.09
N LEU A 98 3.76 -13.97 0.86
CA LEU A 98 4.17 -14.63 2.09
C LEU A 98 2.98 -14.89 3.02
N LEU A 99 2.06 -13.92 3.17
CA LEU A 99 0.85 -14.08 3.98
C LEU A 99 -0.04 -15.17 3.40
N ASN A 100 -0.22 -15.19 2.08
CA ASN A 100 -1.02 -16.21 1.41
C ASN A 100 -0.47 -17.62 1.62
N ARG A 101 0.86 -17.76 1.58
CA ARG A 101 1.51 -19.04 1.86
C ARG A 101 1.25 -19.53 3.27
N HIS A 102 1.27 -18.65 4.27
CA HIS A 102 1.04 -19.03 5.66
C HIS A 102 -0.45 -19.31 5.95
N PHE A 103 -1.36 -18.48 5.42
CA PHE A 103 -2.77 -18.52 5.79
C PHE A 103 -3.67 -19.40 4.92
N PHE A 104 -3.28 -19.67 3.68
CA PHE A 104 -4.18 -20.30 2.70
C PHE A 104 -3.58 -21.48 1.94
N LEU A 105 -2.27 -21.73 2.02
CA LEU A 105 -1.66 -22.91 1.41
C LEU A 105 -1.53 -24.03 2.46
N PRO A 106 -1.89 -25.28 2.11
CA PRO A 106 -1.80 -26.44 3.00
C PRO A 106 -0.36 -26.92 3.23
#